data_AF-A0A954NW74-F1
#
_entry.id   AF-A0A954NW74-F1
#
_cell.length_a   1.000
_cell.length_b   1.000
_cell.length_c   1.000
_cell.angle_alpha   90.00
_cell.angle_beta   90.00
_cell.angle_gamma   90.00
#
_symmetry.space_group_name_H-M   'P 1'
#
loop_
_entity.id
_entity.type
_entity.pdbx_description
1 polymer ?
#
loop_
_entity_poly.entity_id
_entity_poly.type
_entity_poly.pdbx_seq_one_letter_code
_entity_poly.pdbx_strand_id
1 'polypeptide(L)' 'MLPNLLATGRGRLAAFFFLYVTEGIPLGFTATAIGTQMRRQGVEPDAVGAFVATLYISWAFKWAIGPVVDTVSFGRF' A
#
# COMPACT_ATOMS: atom_id res chain seq x y z
N MET A 1 21.27 -13.12 13.34
CA MET A 1 20.73 -13.04 11.97
C MET A 1 19.22 -13.19 12.05
N LEU A 2 18.45 -12.37 11.32
CA LEU A 2 17.00 -12.51 11.27
C LEU A 2 16.61 -13.80 10.52
N PRO A 3 15.58 -14.53 10.95
CA PRO A 3 15.12 -15.73 10.26
C PRO A 3 14.61 -15.39 8.85
N ASN A 4 14.99 -16.20 7.85
CA ASN A 4 14.48 -16.07 6.49
C ASN A 4 13.03 -16.59 6.43
N LEU A 5 12.07 -15.66 6.54
CA LEU A 5 10.64 -15.97 6.47
C LEU A 5 10.21 -16.50 5.09
N LEU A 6 10.94 -16.19 4.01
CA LEU A 6 10.57 -16.60 2.66
C LEU A 6 10.87 -18.08 2.37
N ALA A 7 11.67 -18.74 3.23
CA ALA A 7 12.11 -20.12 3.04
C ALA A 7 11.00 -21.18 3.19
N THR A 8 9.90 -20.86 3.90
CA THR A 8 8.80 -21.83 4.14
C THR A 8 7.45 -21.26 3.71
N GLY A 9 6.46 -22.13 3.49
CA GLY A 9 5.08 -21.69 3.19
C GLY A 9 4.48 -20.83 4.32
N ARG A 10 4.59 -21.29 5.57
CA ARG A 10 4.08 -20.57 6.75
C ARG A 10 4.82 -19.25 6.98
N GLY A 11 6.13 -19.21 6.75
CA GLY A 11 6.92 -18.00 6.85
C GLY A 11 6.52 -16.94 5.81
N ARG A 12 6.27 -17.35 4.55
CA ARG A 12 5.77 -16.44 3.50
C ARG A 12 4.41 -15.84 3.88
N LEU A 13 3.49 -16.66 4.39
CA LEU A 13 2.19 -16.17 4.88
C LEU A 13 2.37 -15.13 5.99
N ALA A 14 3.24 -15.39 6.97
CA ALA A 14 3.53 -14.42 8.02
C ALA A 14 4.16 -13.13 7.45
N ALA A 15 5.13 -13.25 6.54
CA ALA A 15 5.78 -12.10 5.91
C ALA A 15 4.78 -11.23 5.13
N PHE A 16 3.96 -11.83 4.27
CA PHE A 16 2.95 -11.09 3.50
C PHE A 16 1.82 -10.56 4.39
N PHE A 17 1.44 -11.28 5.44
CA PHE A 17 0.47 -10.77 6.43
C PHE A 17 0.97 -9.48 7.04
N PHE A 18 2.19 -9.46 7.59
CA PHE A 18 2.75 -8.25 8.19
C PHE A 18 2.96 -7.15 7.16
N LEU A 19 3.40 -7.48 5.93
CA LEU A 19 3.49 -6.53 4.84
C LEU A 19 2.14 -5.81 4.62
N TYR A 20 1.06 -6.57 4.42
CA TYR A 20 -0.29 -6.02 4.20
C TYR A 20 -0.83 -5.27 5.42
N VAL A 21 -0.50 -5.68 6.64
CA VAL A 21 -0.87 -4.95 7.86
C VAL A 21 -0.17 -3.59 7.90
N THR A 22 1.14 -3.57 7.63
CA THR A 22 1.94 -2.34 7.65
C THR A 22 1.66 -1.40 6.48
N GLU A 23 1.12 -1.91 5.38
CA GLU A 23 0.67 -1.09 4.25
C GLU A 23 -0.76 -0.61 4.45
N GLY A 24 -1.68 -1.54 4.73
CA GLY A 24 -3.12 -1.30 4.75
C GLY A 24 -3.60 -0.45 5.91
N ILE A 25 -3.07 -0.66 7.13
CA ILE A 25 -3.49 0.12 8.31
C ILE A 25 -3.11 1.61 8.14
N PRO A 26 -1.85 1.96 7.80
CA PRO A 26 -1.50 3.36 7.58
C PRO A 26 -2.26 3.99 6.42
N LEU A 27 -2.41 3.29 5.28
CA LEU A 27 -3.15 3.81 4.14
C LEU A 27 -4.62 4.08 4.49
N GLY A 28 -5.29 3.13 5.14
CA GLY A 28 -6.67 3.29 5.59
C GLY A 28 -6.83 4.42 6.60
N PHE A 29 -5.94 4.51 7.60
CA PHE A 29 -5.95 5.58 8.60
C PHE A 29 -5.78 6.96 7.95
N THR A 30 -4.82 7.11 7.05
CA THR A 30 -4.54 8.37 6.37
C THR A 30 -5.68 8.78 5.44
N ALA A 31 -6.27 7.85 4.68
CA ALA A 31 -7.38 8.17 3.79
C ALA A 31 -8.66 8.54 4.56
N THR A 32 -8.91 7.91 5.72
CA THR A 32 -10.19 8.04 6.44
C THR A 32 -10.10 8.98 7.63
N ALA A 33 -9.28 8.66 8.63
CA ALA A 33 -9.19 9.40 9.88
C ALA A 33 -8.57 10.78 9.65
N ILE A 34 -7.44 10.85 8.93
CA ILE A 34 -6.81 12.13 8.61
C ILE A 34 -7.69 12.97 7.70
N GLY A 35 -8.29 12.39 6.64
CA GLY A 35 -9.26 13.09 5.80
C GLY A 35 -10.43 13.67 6.60
N THR A 36 -10.95 12.91 7.57
CA THR A 36 -12.00 13.39 8.49
C THR A 36 -11.49 14.52 9.40
N GLN A 37 -10.27 14.42 9.93
CA GLN A 37 -9.69 15.50 10.75
C GLN A 37 -9.48 16.77 9.94
N MET A 38 -9.01 16.68 8.69
CA MET A 38 -8.89 17.83 7.79
C MET A 38 -10.24 18.52 7.59
N ARG A 39 -11.32 17.76 7.41
CA ARG A 39 -12.68 18.32 7.34
C ARG A 39 -13.11 19.02 8.63
N ARG A 40 -12.78 18.47 9.81
CA ARG A 40 -13.04 19.12 11.11
C ARG A 40 -12.25 20.41 11.30
N GLN A 41 -11.08 20.51 10.69
CA GLN A 41 -10.24 21.71 10.69
C GLN A 41 -10.69 22.76 9.65
N GLY A 42 -11.77 22.50 8.91
CA GLY A 42 -12.31 23.43 7.90
C GLY A 42 -11.55 23.41 6.57
N VAL A 43 -10.70 22.41 6.32
CA VAL A 43 -10.04 22.26 5.01
C VAL A 43 -11.08 21.99 3.93
N GLU A 44 -11.00 22.72 2.82
CA GLU A 44 -11.93 22.61 1.71
C GLU A 44 -11.99 21.18 1.12
N PRO A 45 -13.16 20.71 0.67
CA PRO A 45 -13.33 19.33 0.20
C PRO A 45 -12.43 18.95 -0.97
N ASP A 46 -12.12 19.90 -1.85
CA ASP A 46 -11.24 19.70 -3.01
C ASP A 46 -9.80 19.37 -2.57
N ALA A 47 -9.27 20.08 -1.58
CA ALA A 47 -7.96 19.83 -1.00
C ALA A 47 -7.89 18.47 -0.27
N VAL A 48 -8.96 18.08 0.44
CA VAL A 48 -9.06 16.74 1.05
C VAL A 48 -9.09 15.66 -0.03
N GLY A 49 -9.86 15.87 -1.10
CA GLY A 49 -9.91 14.97 -2.25
C GLY A 49 -8.56 14.83 -2.95
N ALA A 50 -7.85 15.94 -3.17
CA ALA A 50 -6.52 15.95 -3.75
C ALA A 50 -5.52 15.19 -2.87
N PHE A 51 -5.54 15.41 -1.55
CA PHE A 51 -4.72 14.66 -0.60
C PHE A 51 -4.96 13.16 -0.70
N VAL A 52 -6.22 12.71 -0.63
CA VAL A 52 -6.56 11.29 -0.75
C VAL A 52 -6.15 10.75 -2.13
N ALA A 53 -6.34 11.52 -3.21
CA ALA A 53 -5.95 11.11 -4.56
C ALA A 53 -4.44 10.81 -4.66
N THR A 54 -3.58 11.57 -3.96
CA THR A 54 -2.12 11.27 -3.94
C THR A 54 -1.79 9.91 -3.33
N LEU A 55 -2.63 9.38 -2.43
CA LEU A 55 -2.43 8.05 -1.84
C LEU A 55 -2.70 6.92 -2.85
N TYR A 56 -3.61 7.16 -3.80
CA TYR A 56 -4.09 6.13 -4.74
C TYR A 56 -3.58 6.32 -6.17
N ILE A 57 -2.96 7.47 -6.49
CA ILE A 57 -2.53 7.79 -7.85
C ILE A 57 -1.56 6.74 -8.42
N SER A 58 -0.65 6.23 -7.60
CA SER A 58 0.27 5.14 -7.99
C SER A 58 -0.48 3.87 -8.41
N TRP A 59 -1.62 3.59 -7.78
CA TRP A 59 -2.46 2.43 -8.08
C TRP A 59 -3.18 2.56 -9.42
N ALA A 60 -3.48 3.78 -9.86
CA ALA A 60 -4.11 4.03 -11.16
C ALA A 60 -3.24 3.60 -12.35
N PHE A 61 -1.92 3.50 -12.15
CA PHE A 61 -0.96 3.07 -13.18
C PHE A 61 -0.67 1.57 -13.18
N LYS A 62 -1.41 0.76 -12.41
CA LYS A 62 -1.18 -0.69 -12.35
C LYS A 62 -1.22 -1.38 -13.71
N TRP A 63 -2.06 -0.92 -14.63
CA TRP A 63 -2.16 -1.48 -15.98
C TRP A 63 -0.84 -1.33 -16.77
N ALA A 64 -0.06 -0.27 -16.52
CA ALA A 64 1.21 -0.05 -17.19
C ALA A 64 2.32 -0.92 -16.59
N ILE A 65 2.26 -1.15 -15.27
CA ILE A 65 3.27 -1.93 -14.54
C ILE A 65 3.00 -3.44 -14.62
N GLY A 66 1.74 -3.88 -14.73
CA GLY A 66 1.35 -5.29 -14.81
C GLY A 66 2.20 -6.12 -15.80
N PRO A 67 2.33 -5.70 -17.08
CA PRO A 67 3.16 -6.41 -18.05
C PRO A 67 4.64 -6.52 -17.63
N VAL A 68 5.17 -5.54 -16.89
CA VAL A 68 6.55 -5.57 -16.39
C VAL A 68 6.70 -6.65 -15.32
N VAL A 69 5.77 -6.72 -14.37
CA VAL A 69 5.81 -7.75 -13.30
C VAL A 69 5.59 -9.16 -13.86
N ASP A 70 4.79 -9.28 -14.92
CA ASP A 70 4.50 -10.56 -15.56
C ASP A 70 5.67 -11.09 -16.41
N THR A 71 6.48 -10.19 -16.99
CA THR A 71 7.57 -10.56 -17.90
C THR A 71 8.94 -10.58 -17.23
N VAL A 72 9.16 -9.75 -16.20
CA VAL A 72 10.44 -9.68 -15.48
C VAL A 72 10.43 -10.68 -14.33
N SER A 73 11.14 -11.79 -14.52
CA SER A 73 11.40 -12.75 -13.46
C SER A 73 12.82 -12.57 -12.92
N PHE A 74 12.94 -12.21 -11.65
CA PHE A 74 14.18 -12.39 -10.91
C PHE A 74 14.21 -13.85 -10.48
N GLY A 75 15.16 -14.63 -11.01
CA GLY A 75 15.27 -16.06 -10.76
C GLY A 75 15.00 -16.39 -9.29
N ARG A 76 14.10 -17.35 -9.05
CA ARG A 76 13.83 -17.84 -7.69
C ARG A 76 15.14 -18.39 -7.11
N PHE A 77 15.61 -17.80 -6.01
CA PHE A 77 16.60 -18.45 -5.15
C PHE A 77 16.11 -19.83 -4.70
#